data_AF-A0A4Y2QU41-F1
#
_entry.id   AF-A0A4Y2QU41-F1
#
_cell.length_a   1.000
_cell.length_b   1.000
_cell.length_c   1.000
_cell.angle_alpha   90.00
_cell.angle_beta   90.00
_cell.angle_gamma   90.00
#
_symmetry.space_group_name_H-M   'P 1'
#
loop_
_entity.id
_entity.type
_entity.pdbx_description
1 polymer ?
#
loop_
_entity_poly.entity_id
_entity_poly.type
_entity_poly.pdbx_seq_one_letter_code
_entity_poly.pdbx_strand_id
1 'polypeptide(L)'
;MNAEEQETEQAQSGEHMLASKSSNIFLFRKEAKENLIKQAKRMKKISDATHPEVYIGGNVVISIPDLDRANADLRNLIGVVLEKNKDGLYKIGANDGVLNKLYSR
;
A
#
# COMPACT_ATOMS: atom_id res chain seq x y z
N MET A 1 39.82 -21.76 -35.81
CA MET A 1 39.02 -21.17 -34.72
C MET A 1 38.18 -22.28 -34.16
N ASN A 2 38.42 -22.62 -32.89
CA ASN A 2 37.98 -23.87 -32.28
C ASN A 2 36.54 -23.73 -31.76
N ALA A 3 35.71 -24.74 -31.96
CA ALA A 3 34.29 -24.75 -31.57
C ALA A 3 34.08 -24.50 -30.06
N GLU A 4 35.05 -24.90 -29.23
CA GLU A 4 35.02 -24.72 -27.77
C GLU A 4 35.13 -23.25 -27.33
N GLU A 5 35.85 -22.40 -28.08
CA GLU A 5 35.99 -20.97 -27.77
C GLU A 5 34.68 -20.21 -28.04
N GLN A 6 33.95 -20.60 -29.09
CA GLN A 6 32.66 -20.00 -29.46
C GLN A 6 31.54 -20.32 -28.46
N GLU A 7 31.54 -21.53 -27.87
CA GLU A 7 30.57 -21.92 -26.86
C GLU A 7 30.78 -21.18 -25.53
N THR A 8 32.04 -20.97 -25.12
CA THR A 8 32.38 -20.21 -23.91
C THR A 8 32.02 -18.73 -24.00
N GLU A 9 32.20 -18.10 -25.17
CA GLU A 9 31.84 -16.68 -25.39
C GLU A 9 30.32 -16.49 -25.45
N GLN A 10 29.59 -17.43 -26.07
CA GLN A 10 28.13 -17.41 -26.09
C GLN A 10 27.53 -17.56 -24.68
N ALA A 11 28.08 -18.47 -23.86
CA ALA A 11 27.65 -18.65 -22.46
C ALA A 11 27.93 -17.41 -21.59
N GLN A 12 29.12 -16.81 -21.71
CA GLN A 12 29.47 -15.58 -20.99
C GLN A 12 28.60 -14.37 -21.41
N SER A 13 28.24 -14.27 -22.70
CA SER A 13 27.31 -13.23 -23.17
C SER A 13 25.90 -13.40 -22.59
N GLY A 14 25.45 -14.65 -22.42
CA GLY A 14 24.15 -15.00 -21.85
C GLY A 14 24.07 -14.68 -20.35
N GLU A 15 25.12 -15.01 -19.60
CA GLU A 15 25.21 -14.71 -18.16
C GLU A 15 25.23 -13.20 -17.88
N HIS A 16 25.98 -12.42 -18.67
CA HIS A 16 26.01 -10.97 -18.58
C HIS A 16 24.63 -10.33 -18.89
N MET A 17 23.91 -10.88 -19.87
CA MET A 17 22.54 -10.48 -20.21
C MET A 17 21.53 -10.78 -19.08
N LEU A 18 21.70 -11.88 -18.35
CA LEU A 18 20.83 -12.21 -17.20
C LEU A 18 21.13 -11.35 -15.98
N ALA A 19 22.41 -11.07 -15.70
CA ALA A 19 22.83 -10.21 -14.61
C ALA A 19 22.34 -8.75 -14.80
N SER A 20 22.43 -8.23 -16.02
CA SER A 20 21.92 -6.89 -16.36
C SER A 20 20.40 -6.80 -16.26
N LYS A 21 19.65 -7.80 -16.75
CA LYS A 21 18.18 -7.86 -16.57
C LYS A 21 17.78 -7.87 -15.09
N SER A 22 18.44 -8.67 -14.28
CA SER A 22 18.16 -8.76 -12.83
C SER A 22 18.42 -7.43 -12.11
N SER A 23 19.48 -6.72 -12.49
CA SER A 23 19.82 -5.40 -11.97
C SER A 23 18.76 -4.35 -12.34
N ASN A 24 18.27 -4.39 -13.58
CA ASN A 24 17.20 -3.52 -14.04
C ASN A 24 15.89 -3.80 -13.29
N ILE A 25 15.52 -5.07 -13.08
CA ILE A 25 14.31 -5.44 -12.31
C ILE A 25 14.40 -4.87 -10.89
N PHE A 26 15.56 -4.97 -10.24
CA PHE A 26 15.76 -4.41 -8.91
C PHE A 26 15.57 -2.89 -8.91
N LEU A 27 16.16 -2.18 -9.88
CA LEU A 27 16.03 -0.74 -10.02
C LEU A 27 14.57 -0.32 -10.22
N PHE A 28 13.85 -0.97 -11.15
CA PHE A 28 12.44 -0.68 -11.41
C PHE A 28 11.55 -0.97 -10.19
N ARG A 29 11.82 -2.04 -9.44
CA ARG A 29 11.07 -2.32 -8.20
C ARG A 29 11.30 -1.24 -7.14
N LYS A 30 12.53 -0.75 -7.01
CA LYS A 30 12.87 0.35 -6.10
C LYS A 30 12.13 1.62 -6.50
N GLU A 31 12.18 1.98 -7.78
CA GLU A 31 11.49 3.16 -8.30
C GLU A 31 9.97 3.06 -8.14
N ALA A 32 9.39 1.90 -8.46
CA ALA A 32 7.95 1.66 -8.27
C ALA A 32 7.53 1.85 -6.82
N LYS A 33 8.31 1.34 -5.86
CA LYS A 33 8.06 1.55 -4.43
C LYS A 33 8.07 3.04 -4.06
N GLU A 34 9.06 3.79 -4.53
CA GLU A 34 9.16 5.22 -4.27
C GLU A 34 7.96 5.99 -4.85
N ASN A 35 7.53 5.62 -6.05
CA ASN A 35 6.37 6.25 -6.70
C ASN A 35 5.06 5.93 -5.98
N LEU A 36 4.86 4.70 -5.49
CA LEU A 36 3.72 4.35 -4.64
C LEU A 36 3.71 5.17 -3.34
N ILE A 37 4.86 5.40 -2.71
CA ILE A 37 4.96 6.24 -1.51
C ILE A 37 4.59 7.70 -1.83
N LYS A 38 5.08 8.25 -2.96
CA LYS A 38 4.72 9.60 -3.41
C LYS A 38 3.22 9.72 -3.66
N GLN A 39 2.63 8.72 -4.31
CA GLN A 39 1.20 8.66 -4.58
C GLN A 39 0.38 8.61 -3.28
N ALA A 40 0.75 7.76 -2.32
CA ALA A 40 0.08 7.67 -1.02
C ALA A 40 0.12 9.02 -0.28
N LYS A 41 1.26 9.71 -0.28
CA LYS A 41 1.38 11.06 0.30
C LYS A 41 0.45 12.07 -0.39
N ARG A 42 0.33 12.01 -1.72
CA ARG A 42 -0.58 12.88 -2.48
C ARG A 42 -2.04 12.58 -2.15
N MET A 43 -2.42 11.30 -2.11
CA MET A 43 -3.78 10.88 -1.77
C MET A 43 -4.18 11.36 -0.38
N LYS A 44 -3.27 11.21 0.61
CA LYS A 44 -3.50 11.71 1.97
C LYS A 44 -3.71 13.22 2.01
N LYS A 45 -2.87 14.01 1.32
CA LYS A 45 -3.04 15.48 1.26
C LYS A 45 -4.38 15.89 0.68
N ILE A 46 -4.88 15.16 -0.33
CA ILE A 46 -6.18 15.44 -0.94
C ILE A 46 -7.30 15.10 0.04
N SER A 47 -7.28 13.92 0.65
CA SER A 47 -8.26 13.53 1.67
C SER A 47 -8.26 14.53 2.84
N ASP A 48 -7.06 14.99 3.23
CA ASP A 48 -6.88 15.98 4.28
C ASP A 48 -7.37 17.39 3.90
N ALA A 49 -7.60 17.68 2.62
CA ALA A 49 -8.19 18.93 2.16
C ALA A 49 -9.71 18.81 1.98
N THR A 50 -10.23 17.62 1.66
CA THR A 50 -11.64 17.41 1.29
C THR A 50 -12.53 17.08 2.48
N HIS A 51 -12.07 16.25 3.43
CA HIS A 51 -12.89 15.83 4.57
C HIS A 51 -12.56 16.66 5.81
N PRO A 52 -13.49 17.02 6.70
CA PRO A 52 -13.15 17.73 7.93
C PRO A 52 -12.33 16.87 8.90
N GLU A 53 -11.68 17.51 9.86
CA GLU A 53 -10.99 16.81 10.96
C GLU A 53 -12.02 16.26 11.96
N VAL A 54 -11.78 15.05 12.47
CA VAL A 54 -12.64 14.39 13.45
C VAL A 54 -12.01 14.46 14.83
N TYR A 55 -12.80 14.82 15.84
CA TYR A 55 -12.36 14.89 17.23
C TYR A 55 -12.27 13.49 17.87
N ILE A 56 -11.40 13.35 18.87
CA ILE A 56 -11.28 12.12 19.65
C ILE A 56 -12.57 11.93 20.47
N GLY A 57 -13.17 10.75 20.40
CA GLY A 57 -14.49 10.45 20.93
C GLY A 57 -15.63 10.66 19.93
N GLY A 58 -15.33 11.17 18.73
CA GLY A 58 -16.32 11.35 17.67
C GLY A 58 -16.73 10.04 17.00
N ASN A 59 -18.00 9.97 16.61
CA ASN A 59 -18.55 8.84 15.87
C ASN A 59 -18.19 8.95 14.39
N VAL A 60 -17.76 7.83 13.82
CA VAL A 60 -17.41 7.70 12.40
C VAL A 60 -18.08 6.48 11.80
N VAL A 61 -18.27 6.51 10.49
CA VAL A 61 -18.91 5.44 9.73
C VAL A 61 -17.88 4.89 8.74
N ILE A 62 -17.62 3.59 8.79
CA ILE A 62 -16.64 2.89 7.96
C ILE A 62 -17.40 2.01 6.97
N SER A 63 -17.19 2.17 5.68
CA SER A 63 -17.79 1.29 4.67
C SER A 63 -17.10 -0.06 4.63
N ILE A 64 -17.88 -1.13 4.69
CA ILE A 64 -17.41 -2.51 4.52
C ILE A 64 -17.41 -2.83 3.02
N PRO A 65 -16.29 -3.33 2.46
CA PRO A 65 -16.24 -3.77 1.06
C PRO A 65 -17.26 -4.86 0.77
N ASP A 66 -17.80 -4.87 -0.45
CA ASP A 66 -18.82 -5.85 -0.83
C ASP A 66 -18.30 -7.30 -0.77
N LEU A 67 -16.99 -7.53 -0.92
CA LEU A 67 -16.36 -8.86 -0.80
C LEU A 67 -16.44 -9.43 0.62
N ASP A 68 -16.36 -8.55 1.62
CA ASP A 68 -16.31 -8.92 3.04
C ASP A 68 -17.71 -8.96 3.68
N ARG A 69 -18.75 -8.59 2.92
CA ARG A 69 -20.10 -8.34 3.41
C ARG A 69 -21.09 -9.36 2.84
N ALA A 70 -21.87 -10.04 3.69
CA ALA A 70 -22.98 -10.84 3.21
C ALA A 70 -24.14 -9.95 2.72
N ASN A 71 -24.97 -10.44 1.81
CA ASN A 71 -26.05 -9.63 1.20
C ASN A 71 -27.05 -9.03 2.20
N ALA A 72 -27.19 -9.64 3.39
CA ALA A 72 -28.07 -9.17 4.45
C ALA A 72 -27.38 -8.23 5.46
N ASP A 73 -26.06 -8.09 5.40
CA ASP A 73 -25.29 -7.32 6.37
C ASP A 73 -25.34 -5.81 6.06
N LEU A 74 -25.16 -5.01 7.11
CA LEU A 74 -25.07 -3.55 6.99
C LEU A 74 -23.85 -3.15 6.14
N ARG A 75 -24.04 -2.15 5.28
CA ARG A 75 -22.96 -1.62 4.43
C ARG A 75 -21.86 -0.94 5.24
N ASN A 76 -22.20 -0.43 6.41
CA ASN A 76 -21.32 0.41 7.18
C ASN A 76 -21.24 -0.04 8.64
N LEU A 77 -20.04 0.05 9.20
CA LEU A 77 -19.75 -0.12 10.62
C LEU A 77 -19.67 1.26 11.29
N ILE A 78 -20.32 1.41 12.44
CA ILE A 78 -20.18 2.60 13.28
C ILE A 78 -19.04 2.36 14.27
N GLY A 79 -18.14 3.33 14.38
CA GLY A 79 -17.05 3.31 15.35
C GLY A 79 -16.82 4.67 15.99
N VAL A 80 -15.95 4.70 16.99
CA VAL A 80 -15.54 5.89 17.74
C VAL A 80 -14.05 6.10 17.57
N VAL A 81 -13.63 7.34 17.31
CA VAL A 81 -12.22 7.71 17.22
C VAL A 81 -11.58 7.67 18.61
N LEU A 82 -10.60 6.78 18.80
CA LEU A 82 -9.91 6.62 20.09
C LEU A 82 -8.67 7.48 20.20
N GLU A 83 -7.88 7.54 19.12
CA GLU A 83 -6.59 8.23 19.10
C GLU A 83 -6.27 8.72 17.69
N LYS A 84 -5.49 9.80 17.60
CA LYS A 84 -4.89 10.30 16.38
C LYS A 84 -3.37 10.22 16.47
N ASN A 85 -2.75 9.51 15.54
CA ASN A 85 -1.30 9.39 15.44
C ASN A 85 -0.64 10.69 14.94
N LYS A 86 0.67 10.82 15.13
CA LYS A 86 1.49 11.94 14.63
C LYS A 86 1.35 12.15 13.12
N ASP A 87 1.14 11.08 12.36
CA ASP A 87 0.92 11.13 10.91
C ASP A 87 -0.51 11.57 10.53
N GLY A 88 -1.40 11.78 11.50
CA GLY A 88 -2.79 12.19 11.29
C GLY A 88 -3.73 11.05 10.91
N LEU A 89 -3.36 9.81 11.22
CA LEU A 89 -4.21 8.63 11.05
C LEU A 89 -4.96 8.33 12.36
N TYR A 90 -6.17 7.78 12.24
CA TYR A 90 -7.08 7.54 13.35
C TYR A 90 -7.13 6.05 13.71
N LYS A 91 -7.12 5.79 15.02
CA LYS A 91 -7.43 4.48 15.60
C LYS A 91 -8.91 4.47 15.97
N ILE A 92 -9.65 3.49 15.46
CA ILE A 92 -11.11 3.44 15.63
C ILE A 92 -11.49 2.23 16.49
N GLY A 93 -12.31 2.47 17.50
CA GLY A 93 -12.96 1.44 18.30
C GLY A 93 -14.39 1.19 17.81
N ALA A 94 -14.79 -0.07 17.77
CA ALA A 94 -16.17 -0.52 17.61
C ALA A 94 -16.60 -1.26 18.89
N ASN A 95 -17.87 -1.67 18.96
CA ASN A 95 -18.40 -2.39 20.12
C ASN A 95 -17.62 -3.68 20.42
N ASP A 96 -17.22 -4.41 19.38
CA ASP A 96 -16.53 -5.70 19.52
C ASP A 96 -15.01 -5.59 19.69
N GLY A 97 -14.49 -4.35 19.75
CA GLY A 97 -13.08 -4.08 19.96
C GLY A 97 -12.51 -3.03 19.02
N VAL A 98 -11.19 -3.00 18.92
CA VAL A 98 -10.47 -1.96 18.17
C VAL A 98 -10.04 -2.49 16.81
N LEU A 99 -10.27 -1.69 15.76
CA LEU A 99 -9.85 -2.05 14.42
C LEU A 99 -8.31 -2.09 14.34
N ASN A 100 -7.78 -3.15 13.74
CA ASN A 100 -6.34 -3.37 13.63
C ASN A 100 -5.65 -2.33 12.71
N LYS A 101 -6.39 -1.81 11.73
CA LYS A 101 -5.87 -0.82 10.78
C LYS A 101 -6.13 0.60 11.27
N LEU A 102 -5.22 1.49 10.89
CA LEU A 102 -5.39 2.93 11.05
C LEU A 102 -6.08 3.51 9.82
N TYR A 103 -6.92 4.51 10.03
CA TYR A 103 -7.75 5.11 8.98
C TYR A 103 -7.35 6.55 8.71
N SER A 104 -7.39 6.95 7.44
CA SER A 104 -7.44 8.35 7.04
C SER A 104 -8.89 8.80 6.89
N ARG A 105 -9.08 10.12 6.88
CA ARG A 105 -10.39 10.77 6.67
C ARG A 105 -10.83 10.79 5.22
#